data_AF-A0A314ZRR4-F1
#
_entry.id   AF-A0A314ZRR4-F1
#
_cell.length_a   1.000
_cell.length_b   1.000
_cell.length_c   1.000
_cell.angle_alpha   90.00
_cell.angle_beta   90.00
_cell.angle_gamma   90.00
#
_symmetry.space_group_name_H-M   'P 1'
#
loop_
_entity.id
_entity.type
_entity.pdbx_description
1 polymer ?
#
loop_
_entity_poly.entity_id
_entity_poly.type
_entity_poly.pdbx_seq_one_letter_code
_entity_poly.pdbx_strand_id
1 'polypeptide(L)'
;MLMSWAPTKFSHVTPDSLSVFQIVRPIPEILILGTGRNIEPVDPELRRFIRSTGMKLEAVDSRNAISTYNILNEEGRIVAAALLPYGAS
;
A
#
# COMPACT_ATOMS: atom_id res chain seq x y z
N MET A 1 -8.24 -5.81 8.83
CA MET A 1 -8.80 -6.80 7.89
C MET A 1 -7.64 -7.29 7.02
N LEU A 2 -7.46 -8.59 6.86
CA LEU A 2 -6.43 -9.16 5.99
C LEU A 2 -7.11 -9.66 4.71
N MET A 3 -6.63 -9.24 3.55
CA MET A 3 -7.10 -9.72 2.24
C MET A 3 -5.92 -10.28 1.45
N SER A 4 -6.16 -11.34 0.68
CA SER A 4 -5.19 -11.79 -0.30
C SER A 4 -5.12 -10.76 -1.43
N TRP A 5 -3.90 -10.34 -1.75
CA TRP A 5 -3.62 -9.38 -2.82
C TRP A 5 -2.84 -10.10 -3.91
N ALA A 6 -3.33 -10.05 -5.16
CA ALA A 6 -2.83 -10.86 -6.27
C ALA A 6 -1.40 -10.56 -6.77
N PRO A 7 -0.88 -9.32 -6.77
CA PRO A 7 0.42 -9.05 -7.37
C PRO A 7 1.55 -9.64 -6.52
N THR A 8 2.36 -10.48 -7.17
CA THR A 8 3.57 -11.08 -6.62
C THR A 8 4.84 -10.34 -7.03
N LYS A 9 4.71 -9.28 -7.83
CA LYS A 9 5.78 -8.41 -8.31
C LYS A 9 5.33 -6.96 -8.32
N PHE A 10 6.27 -6.03 -8.15
CA PHE A 10 5.95 -4.60 -8.16
C PHE A 10 5.39 -4.10 -9.49
N SER A 11 5.84 -4.66 -10.61
CA SER A 11 5.32 -4.33 -11.94
C SER A 11 3.83 -4.68 -12.14
N HIS A 12 3.25 -5.52 -11.28
CA HIS A 12 1.82 -5.87 -11.32
C HIS A 12 0.98 -5.00 -10.38
N VAL A 13 1.60 -4.06 -9.66
CA VAL A 13 0.92 -3.11 -8.79
C VAL A 13 0.37 -1.97 -9.66
N THR A 14 -0.88 -2.12 -10.08
CA THR A 14 -1.61 -1.16 -10.91
C THR A 14 -2.78 -0.54 -10.16
N PRO A 15 -3.37 0.57 -10.65
CA PRO A 15 -4.61 1.13 -10.11
C PRO A 15 -5.71 0.07 -9.95
N ASP A 16 -5.92 -0.78 -10.96
CA ASP A 16 -6.88 -1.88 -10.92
C ASP A 16 -6.59 -2.87 -9.79
N SER A 17 -5.33 -3.23 -9.57
CA SER A 17 -4.93 -4.12 -8.46
C SER A 17 -5.22 -3.53 -7.08
N LEU A 18 -5.38 -2.20 -7.00
CA LEU A 18 -5.67 -1.44 -5.78
C LEU A 18 -7.11 -0.89 -5.73
N SER A 19 -7.97 -1.27 -6.69
CA SER A 19 -9.37 -0.84 -6.79
C SER A 19 -10.20 -1.08 -5.53
N VAL A 20 -9.85 -2.08 -4.73
CA VAL A 20 -10.49 -2.35 -3.42
C VAL A 20 -10.52 -1.11 -2.52
N PHE A 21 -9.50 -0.25 -2.59
CA PHE A 21 -9.44 0.94 -1.76
C PHE A 21 -10.44 2.03 -2.15
N GLN A 22 -11.08 1.95 -3.33
CA GLN A 22 -12.17 2.85 -3.69
C GLN A 22 -13.46 2.55 -2.90
N ILE A 23 -13.65 1.29 -2.50
CA ILE A 23 -14.88 0.81 -1.85
C ILE A 23 -14.70 0.57 -0.34
N VAL A 24 -13.46 0.43 0.15
CA VAL A 24 -13.20 0.27 1.59
C VAL A 24 -13.69 1.49 2.38
N ARG A 25 -14.40 1.22 3.49
CA ARG A 25 -14.88 2.23 4.43
C ARG A 25 -14.58 1.80 5.88
N PRO A 26 -14.19 2.74 6.78
CA PRO A 26 -13.84 4.13 6.50
C PRO A 26 -12.63 4.25 5.56
N ILE A 27 -12.52 5.38 4.84
CA ILE A 27 -11.40 5.61 3.92
C ILE A 27 -10.14 5.76 4.78
N PRO A 28 -9.08 4.96 4.55
CA PRO A 28 -7.81 5.14 5.24
C PRO A 28 -7.24 6.54 4.99
N GLU A 29 -6.46 7.06 5.93
CA GLU A 29 -5.71 8.30 5.72
C GLU A 29 -4.44 8.06 4.90
N ILE A 30 -3.81 6.89 5.12
CA ILE A 30 -2.52 6.52 4.54
C ILE A 30 -2.60 5.07 4.06
N LEU A 31 -2.15 4.85 2.83
CA LEU A 31 -1.80 3.55 2.29
C LEU A 31 -0.28 3.42 2.26
N ILE A 32 0.23 2.45 3.01
CA ILE A 32 1.64 2.05 2.98
C ILE A 32 1.80 0.94 1.95
N LEU A 33 2.60 1.18 0.92
CA LEU A 33 2.94 0.22 -0.12
C LEU A 33 4.32 -0.39 0.15
N GLY A 34 4.33 -1.63 0.62
CA GLY A 34 5.52 -2.45 0.78
C GLY A 34 5.95 -3.04 -0.56
N THR A 35 7.07 -2.57 -1.09
CA THR A 35 7.56 -2.88 -2.44
C THR A 35 8.42 -4.14 -2.53
N GLY A 36 8.52 -4.92 -1.45
CA GLY A 36 9.32 -6.14 -1.37
C GLY A 36 10.65 -5.88 -0.67
N ARG A 37 11.75 -6.32 -1.30
CA ARG A 37 13.11 -6.22 -0.71
C ARG A 37 13.70 -4.82 -0.79
N ASN A 38 13.46 -4.11 -1.88
CA ASN A 38 14.00 -2.78 -2.15
C ASN A 38 12.84 -1.80 -2.40
N ILE A 39 13.09 -0.52 -2.14
CA ILE A 39 12.14 0.55 -2.45
C ILE A 39 12.11 0.73 -3.97
N GLU A 40 10.96 0.51 -4.58
CA GLU A 40 10.74 0.73 -6.02
C GLU A 40 10.02 2.07 -6.29
N PRO A 41 10.37 2.78 -7.37
CA PRO A 41 9.72 4.03 -7.73
C PRO A 41 8.27 3.76 -8.16
N VAL A 42 7.33 4.35 -7.42
CA VAL A 42 5.91 4.21 -7.73
C VAL A 42 5.50 5.01 -8.95
N ASP A 43 4.79 4.35 -9.86
CA ASP A 43 4.18 4.96 -11.03
C ASP A 43 3.35 6.21 -10.65
N PRO A 44 3.57 7.36 -11.33
CA PRO A 44 2.80 8.57 -11.11
C PRO A 44 1.28 8.38 -11.24
N GLU A 45 0.81 7.49 -12.11
CA GLU A 45 -0.60 7.15 -12.27
C GLU A 45 -1.16 6.48 -11.02
N LEU A 46 -0.41 5.52 -10.45
CA LEU A 46 -0.80 4.88 -9.19
C LEU A 46 -0.88 5.89 -8.04
N ARG A 47 0.09 6.81 -7.95
CA ARG A 47 0.06 7.91 -6.97
C ARG A 47 -1.18 8.79 -7.14
N ARG A 48 -1.55 9.12 -8.38
CA ARG A 48 -2.76 9.92 -8.68
C ARG A 48 -4.03 9.16 -8.31
N PHE A 49 -4.09 7.87 -8.63
CA PHE A 49 -5.21 6.99 -8.29
C PHE A 49 -5.46 6.96 -6.79
N ILE A 50 -4.44 6.67 -5.98
CA ILE A 50 -4.58 6.63 -4.52
C ILE A 50 -4.93 8.00 -3.94
N ARG A 51 -4.34 9.07 -4.47
CA ARG A 51 -4.70 10.42 -4.05
C ARG A 51 -6.18 10.75 -4.35
N SER A 52 -6.72 10.23 -5.46
CA SER A 52 -8.12 10.45 -5.85
C SER A 52 -9.12 9.82 -4.87
N THR A 53 -8.73 8.80 -4.12
CA THR A 53 -9.58 8.20 -3.08
C THR A 53 -9.53 8.96 -1.75
N GLY A 54 -8.71 10.01 -1.64
CA GLY A 54 -8.48 10.77 -0.40
C GLY A 54 -7.34 10.23 0.48
N MET A 55 -6.63 9.18 0.03
CA MET A 55 -5.50 8.60 0.76
C MET A 55 -4.16 9.27 0.40
N LYS A 56 -3.21 9.25 1.33
CA LYS A 56 -1.78 9.45 1.02
C LYS A 56 -1.12 8.11 0.68
N LEU A 57 -0.18 8.11 -0.26
CA LEU A 57 0.58 6.92 -0.64
C LEU A 57 2.03 7.05 -0.17
N GLU A 58 2.46 6.14 0.69
CA GLU A 58 3.84 6.03 1.16
C GLU A 58 4.41 4.69 0.69
N ALA A 59 5.50 4.72 -0.09
CA ALA A 59 6.13 3.50 -0.60
C ALA A 59 7.49 3.28 0.05
N VAL A 60 7.65 2.11 0.65
CA VAL A 60 8.86 1.67 1.37
C VAL A 60 9.09 0.18 1.09
N ASP A 61 10.20 -0.38 1.54
CA ASP A 61 10.39 -1.84 1.51
C ASP A 61 9.41 -2.52 2.48
N SER A 62 9.09 -3.78 2.24
CA SER A 62 8.05 -4.48 3.00
C SER A 62 8.40 -4.65 4.49
N ARG A 63 9.69 -4.64 4.86
CA ARG A 63 10.08 -4.72 6.28
C ARG A 63 9.75 -3.41 6.99
N ASN A 64 10.14 -2.28 6.40
CA ASN A 64 9.83 -0.97 6.96
C ASN A 64 8.32 -0.68 6.91
N ALA A 65 7.61 -1.14 5.89
CA ALA A 65 6.16 -0.97 5.77
C ALA A 65 5.40 -1.55 6.97
N ILE A 66 5.80 -2.73 7.45
CA ILE A 66 5.19 -3.38 8.62
C ILE A 66 5.41 -2.53 9.88
N SER A 67 6.64 -2.06 10.09
CA SER A 67 6.97 -1.21 11.24
C SER A 67 6.18 0.10 11.22
N THR A 68 6.11 0.79 10.07
CA THR A 68 5.34 2.03 9.93
C THR A 68 3.85 1.79 10.13
N TYR A 69 3.30 0.69 9.59
CA TYR A 69 1.90 0.33 9.80
C TYR A 69 1.58 0.16 11.28
N ASN A 70 2.42 -0.58 12.01
CA ASN A 70 2.22 -0.81 13.44
C ASN A 70 2.20 0.49 14.22
N ILE A 71 3.17 1.38 13.99
CA ILE A 71 3.25 2.68 14.67
C ILE A 71 1.97 3.50 14.41
N LEU A 72 1.57 3.67 13.15
CA LEU A 72 0.39 4.47 12.81
C LEU A 72 -0.90 3.85 13.34
N ASN A 73 -0.98 2.52 13.37
CA ASN A 73 -2.12 1.81 13.92
C ASN A 73 -2.18 1.94 15.46
N GLU A 74 -1.03 1.92 16.15
CA GLU A 74 -0.92 2.17 17.59
C GLU A 74 -1.31 3.61 17.96
N GLU A 75 -1.04 4.57 17.09
CA GLU A 75 -1.52 5.96 17.21
C GLU A 75 -3.05 6.11 17.00
N GLY A 76 -3.75 5.02 16.67
CA GLY A 76 -5.20 5.03 16.44
C GLY A 76 -5.62 5.63 15.08
N ARG A 77 -4.67 5.77 14.14
CA ARG A 77 -4.95 6.28 12.80
C ARG A 77 -5.55 5.21 11.91
N ILE A 78 -6.34 5.63 10.93
CA ILE A 78 -6.92 4.70 9.96
C ILE A 78 -5.88 4.47 8.85
N VAL A 79 -5.07 3.42 9.01
CA VAL A 79 -3.99 3.07 8.08
C VAL A 79 -4.28 1.77 7.35
N ALA A 80 -3.88 1.70 6.08
CA ALA A 80 -3.87 0.48 5.29
C ALA A 80 -2.45 0.15 4.84
N ALA A 81 -2.16 -1.14 4.65
CA ALA A 81 -0.91 -1.60 4.06
C ALA A 81 -1.16 -2.59 2.93
N ALA A 82 -0.43 -2.43 1.83
CA ALA A 82 -0.36 -3.38 0.72
C ALA A 82 1.08 -3.85 0.61
N LEU A 83 1.34 -5.12 0.93
CA LEU A 83 2.70 -5.65 1.10
C LEU A 83 3.02 -6.70 0.03
N LEU A 84 4.10 -6.48 -0.72
CA LEU A 84 4.68 -7.51 -1.56
C LEU A 84 5.59 -8.44 -0.74
N PRO A 85 5.63 -9.74 -1.04
CA PRO A 85 6.52 -10.68 -0.35
C PRO A 85 7.99 -10.34 -0.62
N TYR A 86 8.88 -10.72 0.31
CA TYR A 86 10.31 -10.41 0.26
C TYR A 86 11.04 -11.00 -0.98
N GLY A 87 10.43 -11.95 -1.69
CA GLY A 87 10.92 -12.52 -2.95
C GLY A 87 10.24 -12.02 -4.23
N ALA A 88 9.46 -10.93 -4.14
CA ALA A 88 8.67 -10.36 -5.24
C ALA A 88 9.47 -9.50 -6.25
N SER A 89 10.75 -9.24 -5.96
CA SER A 89 11.64 -8.41 -6.80
C SER A 89 12.10 -9.18 -8.03
#